data_AF-A0A2G8JJ23-F1
#
_entry.id   AF-A0A2G8JJ23-F1
#
_cell.length_a   1.000
_cell.length_b   1.000
_cell.length_c   1.000
_cell.angle_alpha   90.00
_cell.angle_beta   90.00
_cell.angle_gamma   90.00
#
_symmetry.space_group_name_H-M   'P 1'
#
loop_
_entity.id
_entity.type
_entity.pdbx_description
1 polymer ?
#
loop_
_entity_poly.entity_id
_entity_poly.type
_entity_poly.pdbx_seq_one_letter_code
_entity_poly.pdbx_strand_id
1 'polypeptide(L)'
;MVPTETDTAACCLCDTDSRVPPLTLWRRETSLHYQELQVGHRCHPPGLPRWLHTEQNPYIAQLIKGMANRRPQIRRLAPSWGLSAVLHALAGPPYEPMANASLAALTKKTLFLVAVASARRRSCLHALSTKQNHIRFEGHGVRMVPDPSFIAKNQTLTFLPGDIFIPEIKTMSSVAEDKRWCPVRALKWYLNKTEKLRQSTSLFIIPRPPYAAASKDTLSRWLVEIIRPFTSGTSRPRAHDVRGVAASTALFAGIPVEDILKAAAWKTPTTFVACYLTDTLHAEAAFGSAVMRGPVGNRSHPSGLPPSGSATRC
;
A
#
# COMPACT_ATOMS: atom_id res chain seq x y z
N MET A 1 31.42 60.45 -22.41
CA MET A 1 32.57 60.09 -23.26
C MET A 1 32.98 58.66 -22.93
N VAL A 2 33.22 57.86 -23.97
CA VAL A 2 34.07 56.64 -24.03
C VAL A 2 35.56 57.09 -23.88
N PRO A 3 36.64 56.28 -23.63
CA PRO A 3 36.86 54.81 -23.56
C PRO A 3 37.32 54.35 -22.13
N THR A 4 37.93 53.18 -21.80
CA THR A 4 38.97 52.28 -22.39
C THR A 4 38.78 50.82 -21.90
N GLU A 5 38.95 49.73 -22.68
CA GLU A 5 40.09 49.16 -23.45
C GLU A 5 41.12 48.33 -22.64
N THR A 6 41.37 47.07 -23.10
CA THR A 6 42.62 46.25 -22.98
C THR A 6 43.05 45.74 -21.56
N ASP A 7 43.78 44.61 -21.35
CA ASP A 7 44.15 43.47 -22.20
C ASP A 7 44.70 42.23 -21.42
N THR A 8 44.63 41.05 -22.07
CA THR A 8 45.70 40.02 -22.26
C THR A 8 46.45 39.27 -21.12
N ALA A 9 46.69 37.97 -21.42
CA ALA A 9 47.77 37.05 -20.95
C ALA A 9 47.71 36.36 -19.56
N ALA A 10 48.36 35.21 -19.32
CA ALA A 10 48.76 34.06 -20.17
C ALA A 10 49.44 32.96 -19.28
N CYS A 11 49.54 31.72 -19.79
CA CYS A 11 50.50 30.66 -19.34
C CYS A 11 50.34 30.10 -17.89
N CYS A 12 50.81 28.90 -17.51
CA CYS A 12 51.19 27.67 -18.22
C CYS A 12 51.20 26.47 -17.25
N LEU A 13 51.34 25.24 -17.81
CA LEU A 13 52.06 24.03 -17.31
C LEU A 13 52.79 24.16 -15.93
N CYS A 14 52.85 23.19 -15.01
CA CYS A 14 52.56 21.73 -14.97
C CYS A 14 52.33 21.31 -13.48
N ASP A 15 52.31 20.05 -12.98
CA ASP A 15 52.62 18.70 -13.52
C ASP A 15 51.92 17.55 -12.72
N THR A 16 52.34 16.29 -12.92
CA THR A 16 52.00 15.04 -12.18
C THR A 16 52.31 15.11 -10.67
N ASP A 17 51.64 14.41 -9.73
CA ASP A 17 51.47 12.94 -9.65
C ASP A 17 50.45 12.53 -8.54
N SER A 18 50.02 11.28 -8.62
CA SER A 18 49.15 10.46 -7.77
C SER A 18 48.96 10.80 -6.26
N ARG A 19 47.68 10.88 -5.86
CA ARG A 19 47.13 10.27 -4.62
C ARG A 19 45.60 10.14 -4.70
N VAL A 20 45.08 9.00 -4.25
CA VAL A 20 43.67 8.60 -4.37
C VAL A 20 42.75 9.37 -3.41
N PRO A 21 41.68 10.05 -3.87
CA PRO A 21 40.58 10.55 -3.04
C PRO A 21 39.41 9.56 -2.96
N PRO A 22 38.47 9.72 -1.99
CA PRO A 22 37.69 8.60 -1.46
C PRO A 22 36.50 8.13 -2.32
N LEU A 23 36.14 6.84 -2.14
CA LEU A 23 34.98 6.18 -2.75
C LEU A 23 33.64 6.68 -2.20
N THR A 24 33.24 7.89 -2.57
CA THR A 24 31.89 8.40 -2.35
C THR A 24 31.29 8.98 -3.63
N LEU A 25 30.79 8.11 -4.53
CA LEU A 25 29.74 8.38 -5.53
C LEU A 25 29.59 7.19 -6.49
N TRP A 26 28.76 6.18 -6.18
CA TRP A 26 28.08 5.30 -7.16
C TRP A 26 26.93 4.50 -6.49
N ARG A 27 26.10 5.15 -5.68
CA ARG A 27 24.80 4.57 -5.26
C ARG A 27 23.74 4.85 -6.33
N ARG A 28 23.91 4.26 -7.52
CA ARG A 28 22.82 4.20 -8.51
C ARG A 28 21.79 3.16 -8.06
N GLU A 29 20.53 3.51 -8.27
CA GLU A 29 19.38 2.69 -7.87
C GLU A 29 19.27 1.44 -8.75
N THR A 30 19.51 0.26 -8.17
CA THR A 30 19.02 -1.01 -8.71
C THR A 30 17.73 -1.40 -8.00
N SER A 31 16.66 -0.67 -8.32
CA SER A 31 15.29 -1.02 -7.93
C SER A 31 14.82 -2.23 -8.74
N LEU A 32 15.33 -3.42 -8.39
CA LEU A 32 14.93 -4.69 -8.99
C LEU A 32 13.47 -4.98 -8.65
N HIS A 33 12.61 -4.74 -9.63
CA HIS A 33 11.17 -4.97 -9.56
C HIS A 33 10.89 -6.49 -9.58
N TYR A 34 11.05 -7.15 -8.43
CA TYR A 34 10.68 -8.55 -8.28
C TYR A 34 9.15 -8.69 -8.33
N GLN A 35 8.66 -9.05 -9.50
CA GLN A 35 7.24 -9.18 -9.79
C GLN A 35 6.75 -10.55 -9.31
N GLU A 36 5.85 -10.57 -8.32
CA GLU A 36 5.29 -11.79 -7.73
C GLU A 36 4.56 -12.68 -8.77
N LEU A 37 5.26 -13.67 -9.31
CA LEU A 37 4.68 -14.79 -10.05
C LEU A 37 4.17 -15.87 -9.08
N GLN A 38 2.91 -15.76 -8.67
CA GLN A 38 2.14 -16.89 -8.14
C GLN A 38 0.68 -16.81 -8.62
N VAL A 39 0.32 -17.66 -9.58
CA VAL A 39 -0.56 -18.83 -9.40
C VAL A 39 -0.56 -19.68 -10.68
N GLY A 40 -0.31 -20.99 -10.50
CA GLY A 40 -0.48 -22.14 -11.39
C GLY A 40 -0.80 -21.98 -12.89
N HIS A 41 0.07 -22.54 -13.72
CA HIS A 41 -0.20 -23.71 -14.58
C HIS A 41 1.13 -24.26 -15.14
N ARG A 42 1.30 -25.59 -15.23
CA ARG A 42 2.49 -26.22 -15.82
C ARG A 42 2.41 -26.19 -17.35
N CYS A 43 2.67 -25.03 -17.94
CA CYS A 43 3.03 -24.92 -19.35
C CYS A 43 4.55 -25.07 -19.47
N HIS A 44 5.03 -26.23 -19.93
CA HIS A 44 6.43 -26.38 -20.32
C HIS A 44 6.64 -25.74 -21.70
N PRO A 45 7.42 -24.65 -21.84
CA PRO A 45 8.02 -24.34 -23.12
C PRO A 45 9.10 -25.41 -23.40
N PRO A 46 9.06 -26.11 -24.54
CA PRO A 46 10.13 -27.05 -24.90
C PRO A 46 11.40 -26.26 -25.25
N GLY A 47 12.52 -26.56 -24.58
CA GLY A 47 13.85 -26.11 -25.02
C GLY A 47 14.74 -25.36 -24.01
N LEU A 48 14.29 -25.05 -22.79
CA LEU A 48 15.14 -24.40 -21.78
C LEU A 48 15.96 -25.43 -20.95
N PRO A 49 17.30 -25.27 -20.81
CA PRO A 49 18.13 -26.22 -20.06
C PRO A 49 17.76 -26.32 -18.58
N ARG A 50 17.81 -27.56 -18.06
CA ARG A 50 17.38 -27.95 -16.70
C ARG A 50 18.04 -27.17 -15.55
N TRP A 51 19.20 -26.57 -15.79
CA TRP A 51 20.06 -25.92 -14.78
C TRP A 51 19.55 -24.55 -14.27
N LEU A 52 18.53 -23.97 -14.90
CA LEU A 52 17.95 -22.67 -14.52
C LEU A 52 16.90 -22.74 -13.38
N HIS A 53 16.57 -23.94 -12.89
CA HIS A 53 15.66 -24.10 -11.75
C HIS A 53 16.38 -23.91 -10.41
N THR A 54 16.42 -22.66 -9.94
CA THR A 54 16.98 -22.26 -8.63
C THR A 54 16.38 -23.01 -7.43
N GLU A 55 15.20 -23.59 -7.55
CA GLU A 55 14.55 -24.39 -6.50
C GLU A 55 15.16 -25.81 -6.31
N GLN A 56 15.97 -26.30 -7.25
CA GLN A 56 16.48 -27.69 -7.22
C GLN A 56 17.85 -27.84 -6.53
N ASN A 57 18.54 -26.74 -6.21
CA ASN A 57 19.84 -26.80 -5.55
C ASN A 57 19.70 -26.58 -4.02
N PRO A 58 19.97 -27.60 -3.18
CA PRO A 58 19.76 -27.51 -1.73
C PRO A 58 20.66 -26.46 -1.06
N TYR A 59 21.86 -26.21 -1.58
CA TYR A 59 22.76 -25.19 -1.05
C TYR A 59 22.25 -23.77 -1.33
N ILE A 60 21.67 -23.53 -2.50
CA ILE A 60 21.04 -22.25 -2.83
C ILE A 60 19.78 -22.03 -1.95
N ALA A 61 18.97 -23.07 -1.75
CA ALA A 61 17.81 -23.00 -0.86
C ALA A 61 18.21 -22.71 0.60
N GLN A 62 19.26 -23.36 1.11
CA GLN A 62 19.83 -23.08 2.44
C GLN A 62 20.40 -21.66 2.54
N LEU A 63 21.10 -21.18 1.52
CA LEU A 63 21.64 -19.82 1.47
C LEU A 63 20.51 -18.77 1.48
N ILE A 64 19.45 -18.97 0.68
CA ILE A 64 18.27 -18.09 0.67
C ILE A 64 17.56 -18.10 2.03
N LYS A 65 17.40 -19.28 2.65
CA LYS A 65 16.85 -19.41 4.01
C LYS A 65 17.72 -18.71 5.05
N GLY A 66 19.05 -18.83 4.94
CA GLY A 66 20.02 -18.13 5.79
C GLY A 66 19.96 -16.61 5.63
N MET A 67 19.83 -16.10 4.41
CA MET A 67 19.63 -14.68 4.13
C MET A 67 18.30 -14.17 4.71
N ALA A 68 17.21 -14.93 4.55
CA ALA A 68 15.91 -14.61 5.12
C ALA A 68 15.92 -14.64 6.65
N ASN A 69 16.65 -15.58 7.28
CA ASN A 69 16.80 -15.63 8.73
C ASN A 69 17.69 -14.48 9.27
N ARG A 70 18.74 -14.09 8.53
CA ARG A 70 19.63 -12.97 8.89
C ARG A 70 18.97 -11.60 8.71
N ARG A 71 18.00 -11.50 7.80
CA ARG A 71 17.19 -10.30 7.55
C ARG A 71 15.71 -10.71 7.46
N PRO A 72 15.07 -11.06 8.59
CA PRO A 72 13.68 -11.46 8.59
C PRO A 72 12.84 -10.33 7.97
N GLN A 73 11.92 -10.70 7.08
CA GLN A 73 10.98 -9.73 6.52
C GLN A 73 10.08 -9.22 7.64
N ILE A 74 10.41 -8.06 8.19
CA ILE A 74 9.58 -7.35 9.16
C ILE A 74 8.28 -6.97 8.44
N ARG A 75 7.26 -7.80 8.62
CA ARG A 75 5.91 -7.48 8.16
C ARG A 75 5.42 -6.33 9.02
N ARG A 76 5.12 -5.20 8.39
CA ARG A 76 4.28 -4.18 9.02
C ARG A 76 2.92 -4.81 9.24
N LEU A 77 2.63 -5.11 10.50
CA LEU A 77 1.37 -5.66 10.95
C LEU A 77 0.33 -4.53 10.85
N ALA A 78 0.53 -3.44 11.62
CA ALA A 78 -0.36 -2.28 11.62
C ALA A 78 -0.16 -1.27 10.47
N PRO A 79 -1.24 -0.62 10.00
CA PRO A 79 -1.18 0.68 9.34
C PRO A 79 -0.78 1.76 10.35
N SER A 80 0.12 2.66 10.00
CA SER A 80 0.64 3.70 10.92
C SER A 80 -0.29 4.91 11.09
N TRP A 81 -1.56 4.80 10.70
CA TRP A 81 -2.56 5.88 10.68
C TRP A 81 -3.96 5.35 11.02
N GLY A 82 -4.81 6.19 11.63
CA GLY A 82 -6.18 5.85 12.00
C GLY A 82 -7.22 6.38 11.01
N LEU A 83 -8.26 5.57 10.70
CA LEU A 83 -9.32 5.93 9.76
C LEU A 83 -10.12 7.17 10.19
N SER A 84 -10.44 7.25 11.48
CA SER A 84 -11.24 8.33 12.08
C SER A 84 -10.62 9.71 11.83
N ALA A 85 -9.30 9.86 12.02
CA ALA A 85 -8.58 11.10 11.78
C ALA A 85 -8.66 11.55 10.31
N VAL A 86 -8.50 10.61 9.37
CA VAL A 86 -8.62 10.90 7.93
C VAL A 86 -10.06 11.29 7.56
N LEU A 87 -11.06 10.57 8.06
CA LEU A 87 -12.47 10.90 7.82
C LEU A 87 -12.81 12.29 8.38
N HIS A 88 -12.36 12.61 9.59
CA HIS A 88 -12.56 13.93 10.19
C HIS A 88 -11.95 15.05 9.32
N ALA A 89 -10.70 14.89 8.86
CA ALA A 89 -10.09 15.85 7.96
C ALA A 89 -10.80 15.96 6.59
N LEU A 90 -11.30 14.85 6.05
CA LEU A 90 -12.11 14.86 4.82
C LEU A 90 -13.48 15.54 5.00
N ALA A 91 -13.95 15.78 6.23
CA ALA A 91 -15.17 16.52 6.49
C ALA A 91 -14.97 18.05 6.52
N GLY A 92 -13.73 18.54 6.55
CA GLY A 92 -13.39 19.97 6.58
C GLY A 92 -12.81 20.50 5.26
N PRO A 93 -12.38 21.78 5.25
CA PRO A 93 -11.59 22.35 4.16
C PRO A 93 -10.27 21.58 3.96
N PRO A 94 -9.75 21.43 2.73
CA PRO A 94 -10.25 21.98 1.46
C PRO A 94 -11.27 21.07 0.73
N TYR A 95 -11.82 20.06 1.42
CA TYR A 95 -12.68 19.03 0.81
C TYR A 95 -14.18 19.34 0.89
N GLU A 96 -14.59 20.13 1.89
CA GLU A 96 -15.92 20.70 2.01
C GLU A 96 -15.86 22.24 2.04
N PRO A 97 -16.88 22.94 1.51
CA PRO A 97 -18.05 22.40 0.81
C PRO A 97 -17.70 21.89 -0.60
N MET A 98 -18.22 20.71 -0.98
CA MET A 98 -17.92 20.07 -2.29
C MET A 98 -18.17 20.94 -3.52
N ALA A 99 -19.10 21.90 -3.45
CA ALA A 99 -19.35 22.86 -4.52
C ALA A 99 -18.09 23.68 -4.86
N ASN A 100 -17.46 24.26 -3.84
CA ASN A 100 -16.31 25.17 -3.98
C ASN A 100 -14.97 24.42 -3.93
N ALA A 101 -14.94 23.19 -3.43
CA ALA A 101 -13.74 22.35 -3.39
C ALA A 101 -13.10 22.20 -4.78
N SER A 102 -11.77 22.27 -4.84
CA SER A 102 -11.02 22.10 -6.09
C SER A 102 -11.23 20.70 -6.69
N LEU A 103 -11.11 20.55 -8.01
CA LEU A 103 -11.24 19.25 -8.66
C LEU A 103 -10.24 18.22 -8.10
N ALA A 104 -9.04 18.66 -7.71
CA ALA A 104 -8.04 17.80 -7.07
C ALA A 104 -8.48 17.31 -5.68
N ALA A 105 -9.05 18.20 -4.85
CA ALA A 105 -9.58 17.83 -3.53
C ALA A 105 -10.78 16.87 -3.67
N LEU A 106 -11.72 17.18 -4.57
CA LEU A 106 -12.90 16.33 -4.83
C LEU A 106 -12.49 14.94 -5.36
N THR A 107 -11.56 14.87 -6.32
CA THR A 107 -11.00 13.59 -6.83
C THR A 107 -10.41 12.76 -5.69
N LYS A 108 -9.57 13.38 -4.85
CA LYS A 108 -8.93 12.74 -3.69
C LYS A 108 -9.95 12.19 -2.70
N LYS A 109 -10.92 13.01 -2.29
CA LYS A 109 -11.98 12.61 -1.36
C LYS A 109 -12.82 11.46 -1.92
N THR A 110 -13.28 11.56 -3.16
CA THR A 110 -14.08 10.50 -3.80
C THR A 110 -13.29 9.19 -3.92
N LEU A 111 -12.02 9.25 -4.34
CA LEU A 111 -11.16 8.06 -4.41
C LEU A 111 -10.98 7.39 -3.04
N PHE A 112 -10.70 8.16 -1.98
CA PHE A 112 -10.51 7.59 -0.65
C PHE A 112 -11.79 6.97 -0.09
N LEU A 113 -12.93 7.67 -0.17
CA LEU A 113 -14.21 7.17 0.33
C LEU A 113 -14.66 5.91 -0.42
N VAL A 114 -14.49 5.85 -1.75
CA VAL A 114 -14.77 4.64 -2.54
C VAL A 114 -13.78 3.51 -2.23
N ALA A 115 -12.50 3.81 -2.01
CA ALA A 115 -11.48 2.81 -1.64
C ALA A 115 -11.77 2.17 -0.28
N VAL A 116 -12.17 2.97 0.72
CA VAL A 116 -12.55 2.48 2.05
C VAL A 116 -13.86 1.70 1.97
N ALA A 117 -14.92 2.27 1.43
CA ALA A 117 -16.25 1.64 1.44
C ALA A 117 -16.35 0.35 0.61
N SER A 118 -15.46 0.14 -0.37
CA SER A 118 -15.39 -1.11 -1.14
C SER A 118 -14.31 -2.08 -0.65
N ALA A 119 -13.34 -1.61 0.15
CA ALA A 119 -12.08 -2.29 0.44
C ALA A 119 -11.33 -2.85 -0.79
N ARG A 120 -11.65 -2.43 -2.04
CA ARG A 120 -11.10 -3.05 -3.26
C ARG A 120 -9.64 -2.66 -3.53
N ARG A 121 -8.92 -3.52 -4.26
CA ARG A 121 -7.52 -3.25 -4.65
C ARG A 121 -7.45 -2.07 -5.62
N ARG A 122 -6.35 -1.31 -5.59
CA ARG A 122 -6.09 -0.17 -6.50
C ARG A 122 -6.32 -0.46 -7.99
N SER A 123 -6.03 -1.69 -8.43
CA SER A 123 -6.24 -2.13 -9.81
C SER A 123 -7.72 -2.25 -10.18
N CYS A 124 -8.56 -2.66 -9.24
CA CYS A 124 -10.01 -2.72 -9.40
C CYS A 124 -10.62 -1.30 -9.40
N LEU A 125 -10.12 -0.39 -8.56
CA LEU A 125 -10.54 1.02 -8.54
C LEU A 125 -10.18 1.74 -9.85
N HIS A 126 -9.02 1.44 -10.43
CA HIS A 126 -8.60 1.91 -11.76
C HIS A 126 -9.42 1.32 -12.90
N ALA A 127 -10.01 0.13 -12.72
CA ALA A 127 -10.82 -0.53 -13.72
C ALA A 127 -12.28 -0.04 -13.75
N LEU A 128 -12.68 0.86 -12.84
CA LEU A 128 -14.02 1.45 -12.85
C LEU A 128 -14.16 2.41 -14.03
N SER A 129 -15.30 2.32 -14.71
CA SER A 129 -15.59 3.08 -15.92
C SER A 129 -16.87 3.90 -15.80
N THR A 130 -16.97 5.00 -16.55
CA THR A 130 -18.20 5.77 -16.78
C THR A 130 -18.93 5.39 -18.06
N LYS A 131 -18.57 4.27 -18.71
CA LYS A 131 -19.36 3.67 -19.80
C LYS A 131 -20.79 3.41 -19.32
N GLN A 132 -21.74 3.40 -20.26
CA GLN A 132 -23.14 3.08 -19.97
C GLN A 132 -23.25 1.76 -19.18
N ASN A 133 -24.11 1.74 -18.17
CA ASN A 133 -24.34 0.62 -17.25
C ASN A 133 -23.19 0.24 -16.30
N HIS A 134 -22.02 0.88 -16.34
CA HIS A 134 -20.92 0.59 -15.38
C HIS A 134 -21.10 1.24 -14.01
N ILE A 135 -21.85 2.34 -13.93
CA ILE A 135 -22.23 2.99 -12.68
C ILE A 135 -23.75 3.08 -12.69
N ARG A 136 -24.40 2.39 -11.75
CA ARG A 136 -25.86 2.36 -11.59
C ARG A 136 -26.19 2.92 -10.22
N PHE A 137 -26.93 4.02 -10.19
CA PHE A 137 -27.48 4.55 -8.95
C PHE A 137 -28.79 3.82 -8.66
N GLU A 138 -28.84 3.15 -7.51
CA GLU A 138 -29.99 2.40 -7.02
C GLU A 138 -30.58 3.16 -5.81
N GLY A 139 -31.84 2.91 -5.45
CA GLY A 139 -32.52 3.66 -4.38
C GLY A 139 -31.82 3.59 -3.01
N HIS A 140 -30.93 2.62 -2.82
CA HIS A 140 -30.22 2.34 -1.57
C HIS A 140 -28.69 2.60 -1.67
N GLY A 141 -28.16 3.01 -2.82
CA GLY A 141 -26.71 3.13 -3.01
C GLY A 141 -26.25 3.29 -4.46
N VAL A 142 -25.01 2.86 -4.73
CA VAL A 142 -24.44 2.79 -6.07
C VAL A 142 -23.81 1.43 -6.32
N ARG A 143 -24.11 0.84 -7.47
CA ARG A 143 -23.43 -0.35 -7.99
C ARG A 143 -22.44 0.06 -9.07
N MET A 144 -21.21 -0.42 -8.96
CA MET A 144 -20.13 -0.13 -9.90
C MET A 144 -19.51 -1.44 -10.41
N VAL A 145 -19.44 -1.56 -11.73
CA VAL A 145 -18.92 -2.73 -12.44
C VAL A 145 -17.58 -2.37 -13.08
N PRO A 146 -16.48 -3.05 -12.73
CA PRO A 146 -15.21 -2.90 -13.45
C PRO A 146 -15.35 -3.21 -14.95
N ASP A 147 -14.45 -2.65 -15.77
CA ASP A 147 -14.41 -2.95 -17.20
C ASP A 147 -14.16 -4.46 -17.44
N PRO A 148 -14.94 -5.17 -18.29
CA PRO A 148 -14.74 -6.58 -18.60
C PRO A 148 -13.34 -6.95 -19.12
N SER A 149 -12.60 -5.99 -19.71
CA SER A 149 -11.20 -6.19 -20.10
C SER A 149 -10.23 -6.29 -18.91
N PHE A 150 -10.65 -5.89 -17.71
CA PHE A 150 -9.84 -5.97 -16.51
C PHE A 150 -9.96 -7.36 -15.85
N ILE A 151 -8.89 -8.13 -15.94
CA ILE A 151 -8.70 -9.37 -15.18
C ILE A 151 -8.05 -9.03 -13.84
N ALA A 152 -8.70 -9.38 -12.72
CA ALA A 152 -8.11 -9.15 -11.39
C ALA A 152 -7.05 -10.22 -11.05
N LYS A 153 -5.99 -9.86 -10.30
CA LYS A 153 -4.94 -10.81 -9.86
C LYS A 153 -5.45 -12.04 -9.08
N ASN A 154 -6.66 -12.00 -8.50
CA ASN A 154 -7.28 -13.14 -7.80
C ASN A 154 -8.32 -13.89 -8.65
N GLN A 155 -8.60 -13.41 -9.87
CA GLN A 155 -9.65 -13.95 -10.71
C GLN A 155 -9.25 -15.33 -11.23
N THR A 156 -10.14 -16.29 -11.04
CA THR A 156 -10.02 -17.66 -11.54
C THR A 156 -11.39 -18.10 -12.04
N LEU A 157 -11.49 -19.18 -12.81
CA LEU A 157 -12.79 -19.73 -13.24
C LEU A 157 -13.74 -20.00 -12.05
N THR A 158 -13.18 -20.31 -10.88
CA THR A 158 -13.91 -20.56 -9.62
C THR A 158 -14.13 -19.32 -8.75
N PHE A 159 -13.63 -18.14 -9.17
CA PHE A 159 -13.74 -16.91 -8.39
C PHE A 159 -13.71 -15.68 -9.30
N LEU A 160 -14.89 -15.15 -9.61
CA LEU A 160 -15.06 -13.87 -10.28
C LEU A 160 -15.29 -12.77 -9.21
N PRO A 161 -14.50 -11.69 -9.19
CA PRO A 161 -14.77 -10.55 -8.32
C PRO A 161 -16.10 -9.89 -8.72
N GLY A 162 -17.17 -10.13 -7.96
CA GLY A 162 -18.48 -9.54 -8.23
C GLY A 162 -18.49 -8.00 -8.13
N ASP A 163 -19.59 -7.41 -8.58
CA ASP A 163 -19.87 -5.97 -8.56
C ASP A 163 -19.54 -5.30 -7.22
N ILE A 164 -19.15 -4.03 -7.27
CA ILE A 164 -18.98 -3.21 -6.08
C ILE A 164 -20.31 -2.51 -5.78
N PHE A 165 -21.00 -2.92 -4.71
CA PHE A 165 -22.11 -2.17 -4.17
C PHE A 165 -21.64 -1.31 -2.99
N ILE A 166 -22.02 -0.02 -2.96
CA ILE A 166 -21.77 0.89 -1.84
C ILE A 166 -23.10 1.53 -1.43
N PRO A 167 -23.59 1.34 -0.19
CA PRO A 167 -24.84 1.94 0.27
C PRO A 167 -24.73 3.47 0.43
N GLU A 168 -25.85 4.18 0.28
CA GLU A 168 -25.91 5.63 0.53
C GLU A 168 -26.10 5.89 2.04
N ILE A 169 -25.13 6.56 2.69
CA ILE A 169 -25.12 6.81 4.14
C ILE A 169 -26.39 7.56 4.63
N LYS A 170 -27.06 8.34 3.76
CA LYS A 170 -28.33 9.00 4.11
C LYS A 170 -29.43 8.03 4.54
N THR A 171 -29.38 6.78 4.07
CA THR A 171 -30.33 5.73 4.43
C THR A 171 -30.02 5.11 5.81
N MET A 172 -28.84 5.40 6.38
CA MET A 172 -28.36 4.82 7.64
C MET A 172 -28.12 5.83 8.76
N SER A 173 -28.02 7.14 8.45
CA SER A 173 -27.91 8.20 9.46
C SER A 173 -28.66 9.47 9.07
N SER A 174 -29.42 10.00 10.03
CA SER A 174 -30.11 11.29 9.95
C SER A 174 -29.16 12.49 10.14
N VAL A 175 -28.03 12.27 10.82
CA VAL A 175 -27.02 13.28 11.21
C VAL A 175 -26.46 13.98 9.97
N ALA A 176 -26.35 15.32 10.01
CA ALA A 176 -25.90 16.10 8.86
C ALA A 176 -24.40 15.92 8.57
N GLU A 177 -23.63 15.72 9.63
CA GLU A 177 -22.18 15.56 9.68
C GLU A 177 -21.76 14.28 8.93
N ASP A 178 -22.44 13.15 9.18
CA ASP A 178 -22.15 11.84 8.58
C ASP A 178 -22.30 11.85 7.05
N LYS A 179 -23.23 12.68 6.55
CA LYS A 179 -23.42 12.88 5.10
C LYS A 179 -22.14 13.41 4.45
N ARG A 180 -21.23 14.06 5.21
CA ARG A 180 -19.91 14.50 4.72
C ARG A 180 -19.00 13.34 4.33
N TRP A 181 -19.17 12.16 4.92
CA TRP A 181 -18.41 10.93 4.59
C TRP A 181 -19.07 10.04 3.54
N CYS A 182 -20.28 10.37 3.09
CA CYS A 182 -21.02 9.54 2.13
C CYS A 182 -20.27 9.37 0.78
N PRO A 183 -19.82 8.15 0.42
CA PRO A 183 -19.12 7.90 -0.85
C PRO A 183 -20.02 8.15 -2.05
N VAL A 184 -21.31 7.81 -1.95
CA VAL A 184 -22.30 8.04 -3.01
C VAL A 184 -22.49 9.54 -3.28
N ARG A 185 -22.51 10.39 -2.23
CA ARG A 185 -22.56 11.85 -2.39
C ARG A 185 -21.30 12.39 -3.06
N ALA A 186 -20.12 11.92 -2.64
CA ALA A 186 -18.84 12.32 -3.24
C ALA A 186 -18.76 11.91 -4.73
N LEU A 187 -19.21 10.71 -5.06
CA LEU A 187 -19.26 10.19 -6.42
C LEU A 187 -20.23 10.99 -7.31
N LYS A 188 -21.45 11.29 -6.83
CA LYS A 188 -22.43 12.14 -7.54
C LYS A 188 -21.86 13.52 -7.87
N TRP A 189 -21.23 14.19 -6.90
CA TRP A 189 -20.53 15.48 -7.11
C TRP A 189 -19.37 15.36 -8.09
N TYR A 190 -18.55 14.32 -7.97
CA TYR A 190 -17.38 14.11 -8.83
C TYR A 190 -17.78 13.86 -10.29
N LEU A 191 -18.77 13.01 -10.55
CA LEU A 191 -19.26 12.75 -11.90
C LEU A 191 -19.79 14.02 -12.57
N ASN A 192 -20.66 14.77 -11.88
CA ASN A 192 -21.17 16.07 -12.37
C ASN A 192 -20.01 17.04 -12.70
N LYS A 193 -19.10 17.29 -11.75
CA LYS A 193 -17.97 18.23 -11.94
C LYS A 193 -16.94 17.79 -12.98
N THR A 194 -16.98 16.52 -13.44
CA THR A 194 -16.08 15.99 -14.47
C THR A 194 -16.74 15.69 -15.81
N GLU A 195 -18.07 15.68 -15.90
CA GLU A 195 -18.85 15.28 -17.09
C GLU A 195 -18.31 15.92 -18.38
N LYS A 196 -18.25 17.26 -18.40
CA LYS A 196 -17.78 18.06 -19.56
C LYS A 196 -16.25 18.07 -19.75
N LEU A 197 -15.49 17.51 -18.81
CA LEU A 197 -14.01 17.49 -18.83
C LEU A 197 -13.46 16.13 -19.31
N ARG A 198 -14.31 15.11 -19.44
CA ARG A 198 -13.90 13.73 -19.72
C ARG A 198 -13.55 13.53 -21.20
N GLN A 199 -12.29 13.21 -21.44
CA GLN A 199 -11.80 12.66 -22.73
C GLN A 199 -11.67 11.12 -22.70
N SER A 200 -12.05 10.48 -21.59
CA SER A 200 -11.87 9.06 -21.35
C SER A 200 -13.01 8.48 -20.52
N THR A 201 -13.29 7.20 -20.73
CA THR A 201 -14.27 6.42 -19.97
C THR A 201 -13.75 5.90 -18.64
N SER A 202 -12.49 6.16 -18.25
CA SER A 202 -11.99 5.87 -16.89
C SER A 202 -12.75 6.68 -15.84
N LEU A 203 -13.16 6.07 -14.72
CA LEU A 203 -13.81 6.79 -13.62
C LEU A 203 -12.94 7.95 -13.14
N PHE A 204 -11.67 7.71 -12.84
CA PHE A 204 -10.77 8.74 -12.33
C PHE A 204 -9.93 9.36 -13.45
N ILE A 205 -10.01 10.68 -13.55
CA ILE A 205 -9.22 11.52 -14.46
C ILE A 205 -8.25 12.41 -13.68
N ILE A 206 -7.15 12.79 -14.34
CA ILE A 206 -6.16 13.73 -13.80
C ILE A 206 -6.82 15.12 -13.65
N PRO A 207 -6.75 15.79 -12.48
CA PRO A 207 -7.50 17.02 -12.19
C PRO A 207 -6.86 18.29 -12.76
N ARG A 208 -6.28 18.19 -13.97
CA ARG A 208 -5.69 19.29 -14.75
C ARG A 208 -5.76 18.93 -16.25
N PRO A 209 -5.80 19.91 -17.17
CA PRO A 209 -5.68 19.65 -18.60
C PRO A 209 -4.46 18.75 -18.93
N PRO A 210 -4.58 17.82 -19.89
CA PRO A 210 -5.73 17.55 -20.76
C PRO A 210 -6.84 16.66 -20.15
N TYR A 211 -6.89 16.46 -18.82
CA TYR A 211 -7.90 15.62 -18.15
C TYR A 211 -7.87 14.13 -18.57
N ALA A 212 -6.68 13.63 -18.93
CA ALA A 212 -6.44 12.23 -19.25
C ALA A 212 -6.77 11.28 -18.08
N ALA A 213 -6.96 9.99 -18.38
CA ALA A 213 -7.21 8.96 -17.38
C ALA A 213 -6.07 8.86 -16.33
N ALA A 214 -6.43 8.70 -15.05
CA ALA A 214 -5.47 8.56 -13.97
C ALA A 214 -4.90 7.13 -13.90
N SER A 215 -3.57 6.99 -13.96
CA SER A 215 -2.90 5.69 -13.86
C SER A 215 -3.01 5.04 -12.47
N LYS A 216 -2.79 3.72 -12.38
CA LYS A 216 -2.79 2.94 -11.11
C LYS A 216 -1.87 3.55 -10.05
N ASP A 217 -0.74 4.10 -10.48
CA ASP A 217 0.24 4.74 -9.59
C ASP A 217 -0.19 6.16 -9.21
N THR A 218 -0.92 6.86 -10.08
CA THR A 218 -1.56 8.15 -9.75
C THR A 218 -2.61 7.99 -8.66
N LEU A 219 -3.49 6.98 -8.76
CA LEU A 219 -4.43 6.65 -7.67
C LEU A 219 -3.68 6.30 -6.37
N SER A 220 -2.57 5.55 -6.48
CA SER A 220 -1.75 5.18 -5.32
C SER A 220 -1.12 6.40 -4.65
N ARG A 221 -0.58 7.34 -5.42
CA ARG A 221 -0.03 8.60 -4.90
C ARG A 221 -1.09 9.42 -4.20
N TRP A 222 -2.28 9.59 -4.79
CA TRP A 222 -3.37 10.33 -4.16
C TRP A 222 -3.84 9.70 -2.85
N LEU A 223 -3.98 8.37 -2.77
CA LEU A 223 -4.29 7.68 -1.51
C LEU A 223 -3.19 7.91 -0.46
N VAL A 224 -1.91 7.82 -0.85
CA VAL A 224 -0.76 8.09 0.04
C VAL A 224 -0.70 9.55 0.49
N GLU A 225 -1.01 10.52 -0.38
CA GLU A 225 -1.06 11.95 -0.06
C GLU A 225 -2.15 12.27 0.97
N ILE A 226 -3.28 11.54 0.96
CA ILE A 226 -4.38 11.73 1.92
C ILE A 226 -4.01 11.18 3.30
N ILE A 227 -3.37 10.00 3.38
CA ILE A 227 -3.07 9.34 4.67
C ILE A 227 -1.76 9.80 5.32
N ARG A 228 -0.82 10.37 4.55
CA ARG A 228 0.50 10.80 5.05
C ARG A 228 0.47 11.83 6.20
N PRO A 229 -0.42 12.84 6.23
CA PRO A 229 -0.51 13.76 7.36
C PRO A 229 -0.90 13.06 8.69
N PHE A 230 -1.44 11.84 8.61
CA PHE A 230 -1.98 11.08 9.74
C PHE A 230 -1.11 9.86 10.10
N THR A 231 0.06 9.69 9.47
CA THR A 231 0.99 8.61 9.83
C THR A 231 1.94 9.00 10.95
N SER A 232 1.96 8.20 12.00
CA SER A 232 2.88 8.35 13.14
C SER A 232 4.22 7.64 12.90
N GLY A 233 5.29 8.21 13.46
CA GLY A 233 6.64 7.64 13.45
C GLY A 233 7.32 7.63 12.08
N THR A 234 8.32 6.76 11.91
CA THR A 234 9.14 6.64 10.68
C THR A 234 8.48 5.80 9.57
N SER A 235 7.25 5.35 9.78
CA SER A 235 6.57 4.39 8.89
C SER A 235 5.96 5.06 7.65
N ARG A 236 6.53 4.77 6.47
CA ARG A 236 6.04 5.31 5.18
C ARG A 236 4.67 4.70 4.80
N PRO A 237 3.60 5.50 4.65
CA PRO A 237 2.29 4.99 4.25
C PRO A 237 2.28 4.34 2.87
N ARG A 238 1.45 3.31 2.69
CA ARG A 238 1.18 2.68 1.38
C ARG A 238 -0.29 2.78 1.03
N ALA A 239 -0.61 2.99 -0.25
CA ALA A 239 -1.99 2.97 -0.74
C ALA A 239 -2.74 1.66 -0.46
N HIS A 240 -2.00 0.55 -0.31
CA HIS A 240 -2.57 -0.76 0.05
C HIS A 240 -3.04 -0.82 1.51
N ASP A 241 -2.48 0.01 2.40
CA ASP A 241 -2.86 0.04 3.82
C ASP A 241 -4.34 0.42 4.00
N VAL A 242 -4.91 1.23 3.08
CA VAL A 242 -6.34 1.64 3.06
C VAL A 242 -7.29 0.45 2.99
N ARG A 243 -6.96 -0.57 2.20
CA ARG A 243 -7.75 -1.81 2.11
C ARG A 243 -7.71 -2.60 3.42
N GLY A 244 -6.55 -2.61 4.07
CA GLY A 244 -6.38 -3.27 5.37
C GLY A 244 -7.23 -2.59 6.43
N VAL A 245 -7.02 -1.29 6.62
CA VAL A 245 -7.80 -0.44 7.53
C VAL A 245 -9.30 -0.66 7.33
N ALA A 246 -9.80 -0.56 6.10
CA ALA A 246 -11.23 -0.72 5.81
C ALA A 246 -11.78 -2.10 6.24
N ALA A 247 -11.07 -3.19 5.94
CA ALA A 247 -11.51 -4.54 6.26
C ALA A 247 -11.41 -4.85 7.77
N SER A 248 -10.34 -4.40 8.43
CA SER A 248 -10.18 -4.55 9.88
C SER A 248 -11.22 -3.72 10.65
N THR A 249 -11.49 -2.47 10.22
CA THR A 249 -12.58 -1.65 10.78
C THR A 249 -13.95 -2.31 10.60
N ALA A 250 -14.23 -2.91 9.44
CA ALA A 250 -15.48 -3.66 9.23
C ALA A 250 -15.61 -4.85 10.20
N LEU A 251 -14.53 -5.59 10.45
CA LEU A 251 -14.56 -6.70 11.41
C LEU A 251 -14.77 -6.20 12.84
N PHE A 252 -14.07 -5.15 13.27
CA PHE A 252 -14.28 -4.56 14.60
C PHE A 252 -15.68 -3.95 14.78
N ALA A 253 -16.37 -3.62 13.68
CA ALA A 253 -17.78 -3.23 13.67
C ALA A 253 -18.76 -4.43 13.67
N GLY A 254 -18.27 -5.66 13.79
CA GLY A 254 -19.09 -6.88 13.87
C GLY A 254 -19.58 -7.44 12.53
N ILE A 255 -19.05 -6.97 11.39
CA ILE A 255 -19.44 -7.50 10.08
C ILE A 255 -18.85 -8.92 9.90
N PRO A 256 -19.64 -9.93 9.44
CA PRO A 256 -19.15 -11.27 9.18
C PRO A 256 -17.94 -11.31 8.24
N VAL A 257 -17.01 -12.24 8.50
CA VAL A 257 -15.78 -12.39 7.70
C VAL A 257 -16.11 -12.71 6.24
N GLU A 258 -17.19 -13.47 6.02
CA GLU A 258 -17.71 -13.88 4.71
C GLU A 258 -18.10 -12.66 3.86
N ASP A 259 -18.79 -11.69 4.45
CA ASP A 259 -19.18 -10.45 3.80
C ASP A 259 -17.98 -9.53 3.56
N ILE A 260 -17.01 -9.47 4.48
CA ILE A 260 -15.75 -8.75 4.30
C ILE A 260 -14.95 -9.34 3.13
N LEU A 261 -14.84 -10.68 3.05
CA LEU A 261 -14.17 -11.39 1.96
C LEU A 261 -14.86 -11.12 0.62
N LYS A 262 -16.20 -11.15 0.58
CA LYS A 262 -17.03 -10.86 -0.60
C LYS A 262 -16.87 -9.40 -1.05
N ALA A 263 -17.03 -8.44 -0.15
CA ALA A 263 -16.88 -7.01 -0.43
C ALA A 263 -15.48 -6.70 -0.96
N ALA A 264 -14.43 -7.17 -0.27
CA ALA A 264 -13.05 -6.96 -0.67
C ALA A 264 -12.63 -7.80 -1.91
N ALA A 265 -13.37 -8.83 -2.30
CA ALA A 265 -12.96 -9.86 -3.27
C ALA A 265 -11.65 -10.58 -2.88
N TRP A 266 -11.65 -11.20 -1.70
CA TRP A 266 -10.69 -12.20 -1.26
C TRP A 266 -11.27 -13.62 -1.40
N LYS A 267 -10.42 -14.60 -1.74
CA LYS A 267 -10.84 -16.01 -1.90
C LYS A 267 -10.83 -16.80 -0.59
N THR A 268 -9.96 -16.46 0.36
CA THR A 268 -9.74 -17.26 1.57
C THR A 268 -9.62 -16.40 2.85
N PRO A 269 -10.26 -16.80 3.97
CA PRO A 269 -10.11 -16.14 5.27
C PRO A 269 -8.65 -16.01 5.72
N THR A 270 -7.82 -17.01 5.42
CA THR A 270 -6.39 -17.01 5.77
C THR A 270 -5.63 -15.81 5.20
N THR A 271 -5.98 -15.33 4.00
CA THR A 271 -5.37 -14.10 3.42
C THR A 271 -5.90 -12.82 4.04
N PHE A 272 -7.06 -12.85 4.71
CA PHE A 272 -7.53 -11.75 5.52
C PHE A 272 -6.82 -11.75 6.89
N VAL A 273 -6.87 -12.88 7.60
CA VAL A 273 -6.27 -13.04 8.93
C VAL A 273 -4.76 -12.75 8.92
N ALA A 274 -3.99 -13.45 8.08
CA ALA A 274 -2.52 -13.38 8.10
C ALA A 274 -1.93 -12.08 7.55
N CYS A 275 -2.75 -11.20 6.95
CA CYS A 275 -2.31 -9.93 6.37
C CYS A 275 -2.95 -8.69 6.99
N TYR A 276 -4.06 -8.81 7.74
CA TYR A 276 -4.82 -7.66 8.24
C TYR A 276 -5.42 -7.82 9.66
N LEU A 277 -5.27 -8.99 10.31
CA LEU A 277 -5.64 -9.21 11.72
C LEU A 277 -4.46 -9.60 12.62
N THR A 278 -3.27 -9.65 12.04
CA THR A 278 -2.07 -10.14 12.70
C THR A 278 -1.65 -9.29 13.92
N ASP A 279 -2.05 -8.01 13.97
CA ASP A 279 -1.77 -7.09 15.10
C ASP A 279 -2.41 -7.52 16.42
N THR A 280 -3.72 -7.79 16.44
CA THR A 280 -4.46 -8.07 17.67
C THR A 280 -3.86 -9.28 18.36
N LEU A 281 -3.62 -10.35 17.59
CA LEU A 281 -2.99 -11.58 18.06
C LEU A 281 -1.53 -11.39 18.49
N HIS A 282 -0.76 -10.48 17.87
CA HIS A 282 0.61 -10.18 18.31
C HIS A 282 0.66 -9.30 19.56
N ALA A 283 -0.28 -8.37 19.72
CA ALA A 283 -0.41 -7.56 20.94
C ALA A 283 -0.84 -8.45 22.12
N GLU A 284 -1.84 -9.31 21.91
CA GLU A 284 -2.28 -10.33 22.88
C GLU A 284 -1.17 -11.33 23.21
N ALA A 285 -0.42 -11.82 22.21
CA ALA A 285 0.71 -12.73 22.44
C ALA A 285 1.89 -12.04 23.12
N ALA A 286 2.14 -10.76 22.86
CA ALA A 286 3.17 -9.97 23.55
C ALA A 286 2.78 -9.67 25.00
N PHE A 287 1.52 -9.31 25.25
CA PHE A 287 0.95 -9.17 26.59
C PHE A 287 1.02 -10.49 27.35
N GLY A 288 0.51 -11.59 26.77
CA GLY A 288 0.58 -12.93 27.35
C GLY A 288 2.03 -13.38 27.61
N SER A 289 2.96 -13.09 26.69
CA SER A 289 4.38 -13.36 26.90
C SER A 289 5.00 -12.51 28.01
N ALA A 290 4.56 -11.26 28.20
CA ALA A 290 5.02 -10.39 29.27
C ALA A 290 4.45 -10.78 30.64
N VAL A 291 3.20 -11.25 30.69
CA VAL A 291 2.54 -11.76 31.90
C VAL A 291 3.10 -13.13 32.31
N MET A 292 3.28 -14.04 31.34
CA MET A 292 3.78 -15.40 31.59
C MET A 292 5.30 -15.45 31.81
N ARG A 293 6.05 -14.41 31.39
CA ARG A 293 7.37 -14.11 31.93
C ARG A 293 7.19 -13.50 33.31
N GLY A 294 6.92 -14.36 34.30
CA GLY A 294 6.93 -13.97 35.71
C GLY A 294 8.21 -13.20 36.08
N PRO A 295 8.16 -12.37 37.15
CA PRO A 295 9.26 -11.49 37.51
C PRO A 295 10.58 -12.27 37.56
N VAL A 296 11.62 -11.70 36.97
CA VAL A 296 12.92 -12.37 36.77
C VAL A 296 13.59 -12.58 38.13
N GLY A 297 13.24 -13.70 38.78
CA GLY A 297 13.96 -14.17 39.95
C GLY A 297 15.40 -14.46 39.54
N ASN A 298 16.35 -13.84 40.24
CA ASN A 298 17.79 -14.00 40.02
C ASN A 298 18.17 -15.50 40.06
N ARG A 299 18.30 -16.11 38.89
CA ARG A 299 18.91 -17.44 38.74
C ARG A 299 20.43 -17.24 38.73
N SER A 300 21.01 -17.11 39.91
CA SER A 300 22.45 -17.23 40.10
C SER A 300 22.89 -18.64 39.66
N HIS A 301 23.66 -18.71 38.59
CA HIS A 301 24.36 -19.95 38.24
C HIS A 301 25.49 -20.19 39.25
N PRO A 302 25.55 -21.36 39.91
CA PRO A 302 26.70 -21.74 40.72
C PRO A 302 27.85 -22.19 39.81
N SER A 303 28.73 -21.27 39.43
CA SER A 303 29.96 -21.58 38.70
C SER A 303 31.01 -22.18 39.66
N GLY A 304 30.86 -23.45 39.99
CA GLY A 304 31.83 -24.23 40.76
C GLY A 304 32.57 -25.23 39.87
N LEU A 305 33.85 -24.98 39.59
CA LEU A 305 34.80 -25.94 39.02
C LEU A 305 36.19 -25.59 39.57
N PRO A 306 36.86 -26.46 40.33
CA PRO A 306 38.17 -26.18 40.91
C PRO A 306 39.28 -26.23 39.84
N PRO A 307 40.38 -25.48 40.00
CA PRO A 307 41.50 -25.54 39.07
C PRO A 307 42.21 -26.89 39.14
N SER A 308 42.42 -27.51 37.97
CA SER A 308 43.25 -28.69 37.80
C SER A 308 44.68 -28.39 38.25
N GLY A 309 45.24 -29.25 39.11
CA GLY A 309 46.64 -29.15 39.53
C GLY A 309 47.62 -29.32 38.35
N SER A 310 48.73 -28.59 38.42
CA SER A 310 49.86 -28.73 37.50
C SER A 310 50.97 -29.57 38.15
N ALA A 311 51.41 -30.59 37.43
CA ALA A 311 52.63 -31.36 37.66
C ALA A 311 53.12 -31.80 36.26
N THR A 312 54.41 -31.85 35.91
CA THR A 312 55.66 -31.75 36.70
C THR A 312 56.84 -31.40 35.76
N ARG A 313 57.97 -30.93 36.33
CA ARG A 313 59.35 -30.89 35.74
C ARG A 313 59.56 -29.91 34.57
N CYS A 314 60.75 -29.35 34.34
CA CYS A 314 62.04 -29.52 35.04
C CYS A 314 62.44 -28.28 35.85
#